data_AF-A0A5R8XY44-F1
#
_entry.id   AF-A0A5R8XY44-F1
#
_cell.length_a   1.000
_cell.length_b   1.000
_cell.length_c   1.000
_cell.angle_alpha   90.00
_cell.angle_beta   90.00
_cell.angle_gamma   90.00
#
_symmetry.space_group_name_H-M   'P 1'
#
loop_
_entity.id
_entity.type
_entity.pdbx_description
1 polymer ?
#
loop_
_entity_poly.entity_id
_entity_poly.type
_entity_poly.pdbx_seq_one_letter_code
_entity_poly.pdbx_strand_id
1 'polypeptide(L)' 'MTQEEIQEFKETIAKNIMPLVQNMTEEQIKNTIMNVEKNNPDLPKGFGNMLFEQIMILKFIRKSQQ' A
#
# COMPACT_ATOMS: atom_id res chain seq x y z
N MET A 1 -7.16 -14.56 5.07
CA MET A 1 -5.82 -14.81 4.51
C MET A 1 -5.04 -15.65 5.52
N THR A 2 -4.26 -16.60 5.04
CA THR A 2 -3.28 -17.34 5.85
C THR A 2 -2.08 -16.45 6.20
N GLN A 3 -1.22 -16.90 7.11
CA GLN A 3 0.00 -16.15 7.45
C GLN A 3 0.95 -16.03 6.26
N GLU A 4 1.03 -17.06 5.42
CA GLU A 4 1.85 -17.05 4.19
C GLU A 4 1.33 -16.04 3.17
N GLU A 5 0.02 -16.01 2.93
CA GLU A 5 -0.60 -15.03 2.01
C GLU A 5 -0.41 -13.59 2.51
N ILE A 6 -0.48 -13.35 3.82
CA ILE A 6 -0.23 -12.03 4.41
C ILE A 6 1.23 -11.62 4.18
N GLN A 7 2.16 -12.57 4.30
CA GLN A 7 3.58 -12.32 4.09
C GLN A 7 3.88 -12.00 2.62
N GLU A 8 3.38 -12.81 1.68
CA GLU A 8 3.50 -12.55 0.24
C GLU A 8 2.90 -11.19 -0.15
N PHE A 9 1.76 -10.83 0.45
CA PHE A 9 1.14 -9.53 0.21
C PHE A 9 2.05 -8.37 0.64
N LYS A 10 2.62 -8.45 1.85
CA LYS A 10 3.56 -7.44 2.35
C LYS A 10 4.81 -7.33 1.49
N GLU A 11 5.38 -8.47 1.08
CA GLU A 11 6.56 -8.51 0.21
C GLU A 11 6.28 -7.92 -1.17
N THR A 12 5.10 -8.21 -1.72
CA THR A 12 4.65 -7.65 -3.00
C THR A 12 4.53 -6.13 -2.93
N ILE A 13 3.98 -5.57 -1.84
CA ILE A 13 3.94 -4.12 -1.62
C ILE A 13 5.37 -3.56 -1.50
N ALA A 14 6.22 -4.19 -0.69
CA ALA A 14 7.58 -3.73 -0.46
C ALA A 14 8.43 -3.72 -1.75
N LYS A 15 8.25 -4.72 -2.61
CA LYS A 15 9.02 -4.87 -3.86
C LYS A 15 8.51 -3.96 -4.98
N ASN A 16 7.19 -3.89 -5.16
CA ASN A 16 6.62 -3.27 -6.37
C ASN A 16 6.05 -1.87 -6.12
N ILE A 17 5.53 -1.61 -4.92
CA ILE A 17 4.81 -0.35 -4.62
C ILE A 17 5.72 0.64 -3.88
N MET A 18 6.55 0.18 -2.94
CA MET A 18 7.41 1.08 -2.15
C MET A 18 8.39 1.92 -2.97
N PRO A 19 9.08 1.39 -4.01
CA PRO A 19 9.92 2.23 -4.88
C PRO A 19 9.11 3.32 -5.60
N LEU A 20 7.83 3.01 -5.85
CA LEU A 20 6.73 3.84 -6.35
C LEU A 20 6.55 5.13 -5.55
N VAL A 21 6.21 4.86 -4.29
CA VAL A 21 5.57 5.81 -3.39
C VAL A 21 6.54 6.45 -2.41
N GLN A 22 7.82 6.06 -2.40
CA GLN A 22 8.83 6.60 -1.48
C GLN A 22 8.92 8.13 -1.55
N ASN A 23 8.83 8.71 -2.76
CA ASN A 23 8.92 10.14 -3.00
C ASN A 23 7.55 10.84 -3.09
N MET A 24 6.45 10.11 -2.89
CA MET A 24 5.10 10.66 -2.90
C MET A 24 4.69 11.15 -1.51
N THR A 25 3.89 12.22 -1.47
CA THR A 25 3.21 12.66 -0.25
C THR A 25 2.08 11.69 0.12
N GLU A 26 1.64 11.72 1.38
CA GLU A 26 0.54 10.87 1.85
C GLU A 26 -0.74 11.12 1.04
N GLU A 27 -1.03 12.39 0.72
CA GLU A 27 -2.18 12.77 -0.11
C GLU A 27 -2.09 12.20 -1.53
N GLN A 28 -0.91 12.28 -2.16
CA GLN A 28 -0.70 11.70 -3.50
C GLN A 28 -0.93 10.19 -3.50
N ILE A 29 -0.45 9.49 -2.47
CA ILE A 29 -0.63 8.04 -2.32
C ILE A 29 -2.11 7.72 -2.13
N LYS A 30 -2.80 8.43 -1.23
CA LYS A 30 -4.22 8.25 -0.94
C LYS A 30 -5.07 8.46 -2.20
N ASN A 31 -4.86 9.57 -2.91
CA ASN A 31 -5.59 9.90 -4.12
C ASN A 31 -5.37 8.85 -5.23
N THR A 32 -4.13 8.37 -5.37
CA THR A 32 -3.80 7.32 -6.34
C THR A 32 -4.56 6.02 -6.04
N ILE A 33 -4.53 5.58 -4.79
CA ILE A 33 -5.19 4.33 -4.37
C ILE A 33 -6.72 4.44 -4.49
N MET A 34 -7.31 5.56 -4.08
CA MET A 34 -8.75 5.79 -4.22
C MET A 34 -9.19 5.78 -5.69
N ASN A 35 -8.39 6.35 -6.59
CA ASN A 35 -8.67 6.31 -8.01
C ASN A 35 -8.60 4.88 -8.56
N VAL A 36 -7.62 4.07 -8.12
CA VAL A 36 -7.54 2.66 -8.49
C VAL A 36 -8.75 1.89 -7.98
N GLU A 37 -9.14 2.02 -6.71
CA GLU A 37 -10.31 1.33 -6.15
C GLU A 37 -11.61 1.73 -6.87
N LYS A 38 -11.79 3.01 -7.19
CA LYS A 38 -12.96 3.51 -7.93
C LYS A 38 -13.06 2.93 -9.35
N ASN A 39 -11.92 2.75 -10.02
CA ASN A 39 -11.87 2.28 -11.40
C ASN A 39 -11.83 0.74 -11.54
N ASN A 40 -11.74 0.01 -10.43
CA ASN A 40 -11.67 -1.44 -10.41
C ASN A 40 -12.74 -1.98 -9.46
N PRO A 41 -14.01 -2.07 -9.92
CA PRO A 41 -15.13 -2.49 -9.08
C PRO A 41 -15.02 -3.94 -8.57
N ASP A 42 -14.16 -4.75 -9.19
CA ASP A 42 -13.86 -6.12 -8.77
C ASP A 42 -12.95 -6.18 -7.54
N LEU A 43 -12.34 -5.05 -7.14
CA LEU A 43 -11.55 -5.01 -5.91
C LEU A 43 -12.47 -5.13 -4.69
N PRO A 44 -12.06 -5.90 -3.67
CA PRO A 44 -12.80 -5.97 -2.42
C PRO A 44 -12.99 -4.58 -1.81
N LYS A 45 -14.20 -4.30 -1.33
CA LYS A 45 -14.50 -3.03 -0.67
C LYS A 45 -13.56 -2.82 0.52
N GLY A 46 -12.89 -1.66 0.56
CA GLY A 46 -11.95 -1.31 1.63
C GLY A 46 -10.52 -1.80 1.38
N PHE A 47 -10.26 -2.44 0.24
CA PHE A 47 -8.91 -2.81 -0.18
C PHE A 47 -7.99 -1.59 -0.26
N GLY A 48 -8.48 -0.45 -0.78
CA GLY A 48 -7.68 0.76 -0.89
C GLY A 48 -7.23 1.29 0.47
N ASN A 49 -8.12 1.28 1.47
CA ASN A 49 -7.77 1.67 2.84
C ASN A 49 -6.70 0.75 3.44
N MET A 50 -6.87 -0.57 3.28
CA MET A 50 -5.90 -1.55 3.76
C MET A 50 -4.52 -1.34 3.11
N LEU A 51 -4.47 -1.15 1.78
CA LEU A 51 -3.22 -0.91 1.06
C LEU A 51 -2.55 0.38 1.52
N PHE A 52 -3.34 1.46 1.69
CA PHE A 52 -2.83 2.74 2.17
C PHE A 52 -2.18 2.60 3.56
N GLU A 53 -2.83 1.94 4.51
CA GLU A 53 -2.30 1.69 5.85
C GLU A 53 -0.97 0.92 5.80
N GLN A 54 -0.88 -0.15 5.00
CA GLN A 54 0.35 -0.92 4.86
C GLN A 54 1.50 -0.08 4.28
N ILE A 55 1.23 0.76 3.28
CA ILE A 55 2.24 1.67 2.72
C ILE A 55 2.72 2.67 3.79
N MET A 56 1.81 3.22 4.61
CA MET A 56 2.18 4.16 5.67
C MET A 56 3.06 3.50 6.73
N ILE A 57 2.71 2.29 7.17
CA ILE A 57 3.52 1.50 8.12
C ILE A 57 4.93 1.28 7.55
N LEU A 58 5.04 0.84 6.29
CA LEU A 58 6.33 0.59 5.65
C LEU A 58 7.15 1.88 5.46
N LYS A 59 6.53 3.01 5.10
CA LYS A 59 7.21 4.31 5.04
C LYS A 59 7.71 4.75 6.41
N PHE A 60 6.91 4.57 7.46
CA PHE A 60 7.30 4.93 8.83
C PHE A 60 8.49 4.09 9.33
N ILE A 61 8.41 2.77 9.20
CA ILE A 61 9.51 1.86 9.58
C ILE A 61 10.80 2.26 8.85
N ARG A 62 10.73 2.53 7.54
CA ARG A 62 11.90 2.93 6.76
C ARG A 62 12.49 4.27 7.21
N LYS A 63 11.67 5.25 7.59
CA LYS A 63 12.15 6.52 8.15
C LYS A 63 12.82 6.36 9.51
N SER A 64 12.38 5.43 10.34
CA SER A 64 13.01 5.18 11.65
C SER A 64 14.38 4.48 11.57
N GLN A 65 14.75 3.95 10.40
CA GLN A 65 16.04 3.27 10.18
C GLN A 65 17.07 4.16 9.45
N GLN A 66 16.75 5.44 9.22
CA GLN A 66 17.64 6.45 8.65
C GLN A 66 17.99 7.48 9.71
#